data_AF-A0A966QL71-F1
#
_entry.id   AF-A0A966QL71-F1
#
_cell.length_a   1.000
_cell.length_b   1.000
_cell.length_c   1.000
_cell.angle_alpha   90.00
_cell.angle_beta   90.00
_cell.angle_gamma   90.00
#
_symmetry.space_group_name_H-M   'P 1'
#
loop_
_entity.id
_entity.type
_entity.pdbx_description
1 polymer ?
#
loop_
_entity_poly.entity_id
_entity_poly.type
_entity_poly.pdbx_seq_one_letter_code
_entity_poly.pdbx_strand_id
1 'polypeptide(L)'
;MARVVVTGKIPQVALESLRQAHDVLAWEESNPISRAELLTRVKGADALVTLLTEKVDGELLDAAVRGEISGFTRASSGHCYFTLKDEHGQIRCAMFRRAASQLRHPVKDGDQVELTGQLGVYEARGDLQLVVESLRPVGQGALLEAFV
;
A
#
# COMPACT_ATOMS: atom_id res chain seq x y z
N MET A 1 -6.84 13.77 -12.79
CA MET A 1 -7.42 14.32 -11.54
C MET A 1 -7.85 13.11 -10.73
N ALA A 2 -7.22 12.88 -9.57
CA ALA A 2 -7.37 11.66 -8.77
C ALA A 2 -8.41 11.87 -7.66
N ARG A 3 -9.08 10.80 -7.21
CA ARG A 3 -9.95 10.81 -6.03
C ARG A 3 -9.12 10.47 -4.79
N VAL A 4 -8.95 11.45 -3.90
CA VAL A 4 -8.12 11.36 -2.69
C VAL A 4 -8.99 11.34 -1.45
N VAL A 5 -8.76 10.38 -0.56
CA VAL A 5 -9.42 10.33 0.75
C VAL A 5 -8.43 10.67 1.85
N VAL A 6 -8.77 11.64 2.70
CA VAL A 6 -7.96 12.03 3.88
C VAL A 6 -8.72 11.58 5.14
N THR A 7 -8.13 10.70 5.96
CA THR A 7 -8.83 10.02 7.06
C THR A 7 -8.67 10.69 8.42
N GLY A 8 -7.74 11.63 8.54
CA GLY A 8 -7.50 12.39 9.77
C GLY A 8 -7.10 13.84 9.50
N LYS A 9 -6.99 14.62 10.59
CA LYS A 9 -6.60 16.03 10.49
C LYS A 9 -5.15 16.15 10.01
N ILE A 10 -4.98 16.74 8.84
CA ILE A 10 -3.69 17.16 8.29
C ILE A 10 -3.58 18.70 8.33
N PRO A 11 -2.38 19.28 8.20
CA PRO A 11 -2.23 20.74 8.10
C PRO A 11 -3.07 21.32 6.96
N GLN A 12 -3.76 22.43 7.23
CA GLN A 12 -4.69 23.08 6.30
C GLN A 12 -4.07 23.37 4.92
N VAL A 13 -2.82 23.83 4.91
CA VAL A 13 -2.06 24.10 3.68
C VAL A 13 -1.90 22.85 2.80
N ALA A 14 -1.71 21.68 3.40
CA ALA A 14 -1.61 20.42 2.66
C ALA A 14 -2.96 20.01 2.07
N LEU A 15 -4.04 20.17 2.84
CA LEU A 15 -5.40 19.89 2.38
C LEU A 15 -5.82 20.80 1.21
N GLU A 16 -5.49 22.09 1.30
CA GLU A 16 -5.74 23.07 0.23
C GLU A 16 -4.96 22.74 -1.04
N SER A 17 -3.68 22.35 -0.89
CA SER A 17 -2.85 21.92 -2.02
C SER A 17 -3.44 20.69 -2.72
N LEU A 18 -3.92 19.70 -1.96
CA LEU A 18 -4.59 18.52 -2.51
C LEU A 18 -5.88 18.89 -3.26
N ARG A 19 -6.71 19.77 -2.70
CA ARG A 19 -7.97 20.22 -3.30
C ARG A 19 -7.79 21.00 -4.60
N GLN A 20 -6.63 21.62 -4.81
CA GLN A 20 -6.32 22.32 -6.06
C GLN A 20 -6.03 21.36 -7.23
N ALA A 21 -5.52 20.15 -6.95
CA ALA A 21 -5.08 19.21 -7.97
C ALA A 21 -6.01 17.98 -8.14
N HIS A 22 -6.83 17.69 -7.14
CA HIS A 22 -7.53 16.42 -6.99
C HIS A 22 -8.96 16.60 -6.45
N ASP A 23 -9.79 15.58 -6.64
CA ASP A 23 -11.09 15.49 -5.98
C ASP A 23 -10.89 14.91 -4.58
N VAL A 24 -11.06 15.73 -3.54
CA VAL A 24 -10.63 15.38 -2.17
C VAL A 24 -11.81 15.23 -1.24
N LEU A 25 -11.95 14.03 -0.66
CA LEU A 25 -12.85 13.73 0.45
C LEU A 25 -12.05 13.73 1.76
N ALA A 26 -12.19 14.77 2.58
CA ALA A 26 -11.46 14.88 3.84
C ALA A 26 -12.33 14.62 5.07
N TRP A 27 -11.79 13.85 6.01
CA TRP A 27 -12.35 13.67 7.35
C TRP A 27 -11.82 14.77 8.28
N GLU A 28 -12.67 15.75 8.54
CA GLU A 28 -12.29 16.95 9.32
C GLU A 28 -12.79 16.90 10.77
N GLU A 29 -13.52 15.85 11.14
CA GLU A 29 -14.06 15.67 12.48
C GLU A 29 -12.95 15.42 13.52
N SER A 30 -13.24 15.73 14.79
CA SER A 30 -12.34 15.50 15.90
C SER A 30 -12.29 14.04 16.36
N ASN A 31 -13.31 13.25 16.02
CA ASN A 31 -13.37 11.83 16.37
C ASN A 31 -12.75 10.98 15.24
N PRO A 32 -12.06 9.86 15.58
CA PRO A 32 -11.57 8.93 14.57
C PRO A 32 -12.71 8.40 13.69
N ILE A 33 -12.47 8.31 12.39
CA ILE A 33 -13.42 7.71 11.46
C ILE A 33 -13.70 6.26 11.86
N SER A 34 -14.97 5.87 11.92
CA SER A 34 -15.31 4.47 12.20
C SER A 34 -14.85 3.56 11.06
N ARG A 35 -14.51 2.31 11.35
CA ARG A 35 -14.00 1.37 10.34
C ARG A 35 -14.96 1.16 9.16
N ALA A 36 -16.26 0.97 9.45
CA ALA A 36 -17.26 0.75 8.41
C ALA A 36 -17.40 1.96 7.47
N GLU A 37 -17.32 3.16 8.04
CA GLU A 37 -17.35 4.41 7.29
C GLU A 37 -16.07 4.59 6.46
N LEU A 38 -14.90 4.27 7.02
CA LEU A 38 -13.63 4.32 6.32
C LEU A 38 -13.66 3.43 5.07
N LEU A 39 -14.04 2.15 5.22
CA LEU A 39 -14.13 1.20 4.10
C LEU A 39 -15.07 1.67 2.99
N THR A 40 -16.19 2.30 3.37
CA THR A 40 -17.15 2.86 2.40
C THR A 40 -16.53 4.01 1.61
N ARG A 41 -15.79 4.89 2.29
CA ARG A 41 -15.23 6.09 1.68
C ARG A 41 -14.02 5.82 0.78
N VAL A 42 -13.16 4.87 1.16
CA VAL A 42 -11.95 4.54 0.40
C VAL A 42 -12.23 3.70 -0.84
N LYS A 43 -13.43 3.12 -0.96
CA LYS A 43 -13.83 2.36 -2.13
C LYS A 43 -13.70 3.21 -3.41
N GLY A 44 -12.84 2.78 -4.34
CA GLY A 44 -12.57 3.48 -5.59
C GLY A 44 -11.77 4.78 -5.44
N ALA A 45 -11.06 4.99 -4.33
CA ALA A 45 -10.08 6.07 -4.22
C ALA A 45 -8.79 5.69 -4.95
N ASP A 46 -8.17 6.67 -5.61
CA ASP A 46 -6.88 6.52 -6.28
C ASP A 46 -5.72 6.72 -5.29
N ALA A 47 -5.97 7.45 -4.19
CA ALA A 47 -4.98 7.69 -3.14
C ALA A 47 -5.62 7.87 -1.76
N LEU A 48 -4.87 7.48 -0.72
CA LEU A 48 -5.25 7.60 0.69
C LEU A 48 -4.20 8.39 1.47
N VAL A 49 -4.64 9.38 2.23
CA VAL A 49 -3.82 10.13 3.20
C VAL A 49 -4.33 9.82 4.59
N THR A 50 -3.51 9.16 5.40
CA THR A 50 -3.89 8.68 6.73
C THR A 50 -2.82 9.03 7.76
N LEU A 51 -3.24 9.20 9.01
CA LEU A 51 -2.29 9.37 10.12
C LEU A 51 -1.64 8.02 10.44
N LEU A 52 -0.36 8.04 10.82
CA LEU A 52 0.40 6.83 11.18
C LEU A 52 -0.16 6.11 12.41
N THR A 53 -0.97 6.79 13.22
CA THR A 53 -1.66 6.25 14.39
C THR A 53 -2.96 5.52 14.05
N GLU A 54 -3.44 5.65 12.80
CA GLU A 54 -4.60 4.91 12.32
C GLU A 54 -4.15 3.56 11.77
N LYS A 55 -4.93 2.51 12.05
CA LYS A 55 -4.62 1.16 11.62
C LYS A 55 -4.78 1.06 10.10
N VAL A 56 -3.67 0.99 9.38
CA VAL A 56 -3.62 0.70 7.95
C VAL A 56 -3.52 -0.82 7.77
N ASP A 57 -4.66 -1.50 7.66
CA ASP A 57 -4.74 -2.97 7.53
C ASP A 57 -4.99 -3.45 6.09
N GLY A 58 -4.98 -4.78 5.91
CA GLY A 58 -4.99 -5.43 4.60
C GLY A 58 -6.12 -4.99 3.68
N GLU A 59 -7.34 -4.80 4.20
CA GLU A 59 -8.48 -4.34 3.39
C GLU A 59 -8.29 -2.93 2.79
N LEU A 60 -7.46 -2.09 3.41
CA LEU A 60 -7.14 -0.75 2.95
C LEU A 60 -6.00 -0.74 1.92
N LEU A 61 -5.07 -1.69 2.04
CA LEU A 61 -3.90 -1.84 1.18
C LEU A 61 -4.20 -2.69 -0.07
N ASP A 62 -5.16 -3.62 0.01
CA ASP A 62 -5.65 -4.44 -1.11
C ASP A 62 -6.21 -3.59 -2.26
N ALA A 63 -6.53 -2.32 -2.01
CA ALA A 63 -7.02 -1.40 -3.02
C ALA A 63 -5.93 -0.72 -3.87
N ALA A 64 -4.64 -0.73 -3.49
CA ALA A 64 -3.72 0.29 -4.03
C ALA A 64 -2.27 -0.09 -4.34
N VAL A 65 -1.78 -1.30 -4.10
CA VAL A 65 -0.31 -1.50 -4.15
C VAL A 65 0.16 -2.16 -5.44
N ARG A 66 0.40 -1.32 -6.46
CA ARG A 66 1.17 -1.63 -7.67
C ARG A 66 2.50 -0.90 -7.66
N GLY A 67 3.54 -1.51 -8.19
CA GLY A 67 4.81 -0.82 -8.41
C GLY A 67 5.93 -1.72 -8.89
N GLU A 68 7.09 -1.11 -9.12
CA GLU A 68 8.30 -1.81 -9.53
C GLU A 68 9.11 -2.27 -8.32
N ILE A 69 9.61 -3.50 -8.36
CA ILE A 69 10.56 -4.00 -7.37
C ILE A 69 11.96 -3.43 -7.62
N SER A 70 12.63 -3.05 -6.54
CA SER A 70 14.07 -2.77 -6.53
C SER A 70 14.74 -3.26 -5.25
N GLY A 71 16.02 -3.60 -5.34
CA GLY A 71 16.83 -4.02 -4.19
C GLY A 71 16.36 -5.35 -3.57
N PHE A 72 15.78 -6.24 -4.38
CA PHE A 72 15.27 -7.52 -3.91
C PHE A 72 16.40 -8.38 -3.32
N THR A 73 16.21 -8.79 -2.08
CA THR A 73 17.12 -9.67 -1.35
C THR A 73 16.34 -10.75 -0.63
N ARG A 74 16.83 -11.99 -0.69
CA ARG A 74 16.33 -13.10 0.12
C ARG A 74 17.36 -13.49 1.19
N ALA A 75 17.01 -13.28 2.45
CA ALA A 75 17.86 -13.64 3.58
C ALA A 75 17.95 -15.17 3.75
N SER A 76 18.97 -15.63 4.49
CA SER A 76 19.14 -17.04 4.83
C SER A 76 17.98 -17.63 5.64
N SER A 77 17.27 -16.79 6.40
CA SER A 77 16.01 -17.15 7.09
C SER A 77 14.86 -17.46 6.14
N GLY A 78 15.00 -17.13 4.86
CA GLY A 78 13.97 -17.26 3.83
C GLY A 78 13.02 -16.07 3.73
N HIS A 79 13.22 -15.01 4.52
CA HIS A 79 12.53 -13.73 4.37
C HIS A 79 13.02 -12.98 3.13
N CYS A 80 12.11 -12.30 2.43
CA CYS A 80 12.45 -11.42 1.33
C CYS A 80 12.30 -9.97 1.77
N TYR A 81 13.20 -9.12 1.32
CA TYR A 81 13.17 -7.68 1.52
C TYR A 81 13.37 -6.99 0.18
N PHE A 82 12.61 -5.94 -0.07
CA PHE A 82 12.70 -5.16 -1.30
C PHE A 82 12.09 -3.79 -1.09
N THR A 83 12.25 -2.92 -2.06
CA THR A 83 11.55 -1.64 -2.13
C THR A 83 10.56 -1.69 -3.27
N LEU A 84 9.30 -1.33 -3.01
CA LEU A 84 8.32 -1.06 -4.05
C LEU A 84 8.35 0.44 -4.36
N LYS A 85 8.52 0.79 -5.62
CA LYS A 85 8.60 2.18 -6.08
C LYS A 85 7.64 2.47 -7.24
N ASP A 86 7.26 3.73 -7.36
CA ASP A 86 6.59 4.32 -8.50
C ASP A 86 7.29 5.63 -8.93
N GLU A 87 6.63 6.46 -9.74
CA GLU A 87 7.17 7.75 -10.19
C GLU A 87 7.29 8.81 -9.08
N HIS A 88 6.61 8.63 -7.95
CA HIS A 88 6.42 9.65 -6.93
C HIS A 88 7.02 9.27 -5.57
N GLY A 89 7.30 7.99 -5.33
CA GLY A 89 7.78 7.54 -4.05
C GLY A 89 8.20 6.08 -4.02
N GLN A 90 8.55 5.65 -2.81
CA GLN A 90 8.97 4.28 -2.55
C GLN A 90 8.65 3.89 -1.11
N ILE A 91 8.39 2.59 -0.90
CA ILE A 91 8.16 2.00 0.42
C ILE A 91 8.98 0.73 0.58
N ARG A 92 9.56 0.55 1.77
CA ARG A 92 10.26 -0.69 2.11
C ARG A 92 9.24 -1.80 2.36
N CYS A 93 9.53 -2.97 1.82
CA CYS A 93 8.69 -4.15 1.93
C CYS A 93 9.46 -5.28 2.62
N ALA A 94 8.76 -5.98 3.51
CA ALA A 94 9.24 -7.21 4.13
C ALA A 94 8.23 -8.32 3.86
N MET A 95 8.68 -9.44 3.30
CA MET A 95 7.85 -10.62 3.06
C MET A 95 8.39 -11.78 3.89
N PHE A 96 7.61 -12.22 4.89
CA PHE A 96 8.05 -13.30 5.76
C PHE A 96 8.09 -14.64 5.03
N ARG A 97 8.88 -15.59 5.57
CA ARG A 97 9.24 -16.84 4.90
C ARG A 97 8.01 -17.62 4.46
N ARG A 98 6.96 -17.62 5.31
CA ARG A 98 5.69 -18.29 5.02
C ARG A 98 5.02 -17.72 3.77
N ALA A 99 4.91 -16.40 3.66
CA ALA A 99 4.37 -15.75 2.47
C ALA A 99 5.30 -15.96 1.27
N ALA A 100 6.60 -15.73 1.44
CA ALA A 100 7.60 -15.88 0.37
C ALA A 100 7.63 -17.30 -0.22
N SER A 101 7.37 -18.34 0.57
CA SER A 101 7.30 -19.72 0.09
C SER A 101 6.08 -20.03 -0.78
N GLN A 102 5.07 -19.16 -0.78
CA GLN A 102 3.85 -19.29 -1.60
C GLN A 102 3.97 -18.59 -2.96
N LEU A 103 5.08 -17.88 -3.20
CA LEU A 103 5.35 -17.27 -4.50
C LEU A 103 5.43 -18.36 -5.57
N ARG A 104 4.48 -18.33 -6.51
CA ARG A 104 4.44 -19.25 -7.65
C ARG A 104 5.50 -18.94 -8.70
N HIS A 105 5.98 -17.69 -8.70
CA HIS A 105 6.97 -17.21 -9.66
C HIS A 105 8.12 -16.51 -8.92
N PRO A 106 9.36 -16.69 -9.38
CA PRO A 106 10.47 -15.90 -8.89
C PRO A 106 10.22 -14.42 -9.23
N VAL A 107 10.47 -13.55 -8.26
CA VAL A 107 10.44 -12.10 -8.42
C VAL A 107 11.86 -11.55 -8.37
N LYS A 108 12.11 -10.49 -9.14
CA LYS A 108 13.41 -9.83 -9.24
C LYS A 108 13.25 -8.32 -9.42
N ASP A 109 14.37 -7.62 -9.34
CA ASP A 109 14.42 -6.19 -9.64
C ASP A 109 13.92 -5.89 -11.06
N GLY A 110 13.14 -4.81 -11.18
CA GLY A 110 12.49 -4.39 -12.40
C GLY A 110 11.12 -5.03 -12.66
N ASP A 111 10.72 -6.04 -11.89
CA ASP A 111 9.39 -6.63 -12.04
C ASP A 111 8.31 -5.65 -11.56
N GLN A 112 7.29 -5.46 -12.40
CA GLN A 112 6.05 -4.79 -12.03
C GLN A 112 5.15 -5.77 -11.30
N VAL A 113 4.75 -5.44 -10.08
CA VAL A 113 4.00 -6.34 -9.20
C VAL A 113 2.76 -5.68 -8.60
N GLU A 114 1.76 -6.50 -8.32
CA GLU A 114 0.69 -6.22 -7.38
C GLU A 114 0.93 -7.00 -6.11
N LEU A 115 0.67 -6.37 -4.96
CA LEU A 115 0.84 -7.02 -3.68
C LEU A 115 -0.23 -6.61 -2.67
N THR A 116 -0.39 -7.45 -1.66
CA THR A 116 -1.26 -7.21 -0.50
C THR A 116 -0.44 -7.29 0.77
N GLY A 117 -0.86 -6.59 1.83
CA GLY A 117 -0.09 -6.58 3.06
C GLY A 117 -0.61 -5.62 4.12
N GLN A 118 0.20 -5.40 5.15
CA GLN A 118 -0.11 -4.49 6.27
C GLN A 118 1.04 -3.51 6.51
N LEU A 119 0.71 -2.25 6.74
CA LEU A 119 1.71 -1.26 7.10
C LEU A 119 2.10 -1.47 8.57
N GLY A 120 3.40 -1.49 8.85
CA GLY A 120 3.93 -1.63 10.19
C GLY A 120 5.16 -0.75 10.39
N VAL A 121 5.50 -0.51 11.64
CA VAL A 121 6.76 0.13 12.02
C VAL A 121 7.76 -0.96 12.38
N TYR A 122 8.92 -0.95 11.76
CA TYR A 122 10.05 -1.75 12.21
C TYR A 122 10.68 -1.06 13.43
N GLU A 123 10.24 -1.47 14.62
CA GLU A 123 10.54 -0.81 15.90
C GLU A 123 12.02 -0.50 16.11
N ALA A 124 12.91 -1.43 15.74
CA ALA A 124 14.35 -1.27 15.94
C ALA A 124 14.96 -0.07 15.19
N ARG A 125 14.31 0.42 14.13
CA ARG A 125 14.77 1.58 13.35
C ARG A 125 13.75 2.71 13.26
N GLY A 126 12.52 2.49 13.72
CA GLY A 126 11.41 3.43 13.53
C GLY A 126 11.01 3.60 12.06
N ASP A 127 11.47 2.70 11.18
CA ASP A 127 11.17 2.77 9.75
C ASP A 127 9.76 2.22 9.48
N LEU A 128 9.00 2.89 8.64
CA LEU A 128 7.77 2.33 8.08
C LEU A 128 8.11 1.24 7.06
N GLN A 129 7.39 0.12 7.14
CA GLN A 129 7.49 -0.98 6.20
C GLN A 129 6.12 -1.56 5.88
N LEU A 130 5.97 -2.02 4.65
CA LEU A 130 4.85 -2.84 4.24
C LEU A 130 5.20 -4.32 4.43
N VAL A 131 4.50 -4.98 5.35
CA VAL A 131 4.60 -6.44 5.54
C VAL A 131 3.74 -7.11 4.49
N VAL A 132 4.39 -7.70 3.49
CA VAL A 132 3.75 -8.27 2.30
C VAL A 132 3.23 -9.67 2.62
N GLU A 133 1.93 -9.86 2.40
CA GLU A 133 1.21 -11.11 2.61
C GLU A 133 1.05 -11.91 1.31
N SER A 134 0.81 -11.23 0.18
CA SER A 134 0.79 -11.84 -1.15
C SER A 134 1.41 -10.92 -2.19
N LEU A 135 1.95 -11.50 -3.26
CA LEU A 135 2.57 -10.78 -4.35
C LEU A 135 2.40 -11.55 -5.65
N ARG A 136 2.11 -10.83 -6.74
CA ARG A 136 2.02 -11.36 -8.10
C ARG A 136 2.56 -10.38 -9.14
N PRO A 137 3.16 -10.85 -10.26
CA PRO A 137 3.46 -9.99 -11.40
C PRO A 137 2.20 -9.35 -11.99
N VAL A 138 2.29 -8.08 -12.39
CA VAL A 138 1.23 -7.38 -13.14
C VAL A 138 1.00 -8.11 -14.47
N GLY A 139 -0.26 -8.25 -14.88
CA GLY A 139 -0.67 -8.94 -16.11
C GLY A 139 -1.05 -10.42 -15.93
N GLN A 140 -0.72 -11.06 -14.80
CA GLN A 140 -1.23 -12.41 -14.49
C GLN A 140 -2.69 -12.44 -14.03
N GLY A 141 -3.20 -11.33 -13.47
CA GLY A 141 -4.61 -11.22 -13.08
C GLY A 141 -5.57 -11.10 -14.27
N ALA A 142 -5.19 -10.32 -15.28
CA ALA A 142 -6.01 -10.11 -16.48
C ALA A 142 -6.23 -11.39 -17.29
N LEU A 143 -5.26 -12.31 -17.28
CA LEU A 143 -5.41 -13.59 -17.97
C LEU A 143 -6.41 -14.50 -17.25
N LEU A 144 -6.51 -14.45 -15.91
CA LEU A 144 -7.46 -15.25 -15.15
C LEU A 144 -8.88 -14.68 -15.24
N GLU A 145 -9.02 -13.35 -15.24
CA GLU A 145 -10.31 -12.65 -15.45
C GLU A 145 -10.88 -12.86 -16.86
N ALA A 146 -10.02 -13.09 -17.87
CA ALA A 146 -10.47 -13.38 -19.24
C ALA A 146 -11.09 -14.80 -19.42
N PHE A 147 -11.02 -15.66 -18.41
CA PHE A 147 -11.54 -17.04 -18.46
C PHE A 147 -12.55 -17.37 -17.33
N VAL A 148 -13.13 -16.36 -16.67
CA VAL A 148 -14.22 -16.51 -15.69
C VAL A 148 -15.51 -15.87 -16.19
#